data_AF-A0A7K3B8B3-F1
#
_entry.id   AF-A0A7K3B8B3-F1
#
_cell.length_a   1.000
_cell.length_b   1.000
_cell.length_c   1.000
_cell.angle_alpha   90.00
_cell.angle_beta   90.00
_cell.angle_gamma   90.00
#
_symmetry.space_group_name_H-M   'P 1'
#
loop_
_entity.id
_entity.type
_entity.pdbx_description
1 polymer ?
#
loop_
_entity_poly.entity_id
_entity_poly.type
_entity_poly.pdbx_seq_one_letter_code
_entity_poly.pdbx_strand_id
1 'polypeptide(L)'
;MSRAELDEGRPLPDPRDPGIDDLFGSRETAEAARFLLERRDDPPTMAEWLARSQRVFGKANVHSQRRLREVRSHFVVLSIRRTGDGEWVYQLLGWKKAAASGVKISPRLQAEVFSQKGRFCQMCGIGPDRARLQIDHIVPESWGGKTEFANLEPLCEEHNHGKQAFFASLDEVGPAIGRALARTNPWERIGELLIAFSEMGRPTPVELIELVAQDTHKGDPKKRLRELRFVLGWDITSHRKKTDGVTEVTYELIRARPWPAGGAPAAVADYERDRKRRKAAEDRDFG
;
A
#
# COMPACT_ATOMS: atom_id res chain seq x y z
N MET A 1 -14.36 4.10 13.30
CA MET A 1 -13.79 5.37 12.84
C MET A 1 -13.06 5.98 14.02
N SER A 2 -11.76 6.21 13.90
CA SER A 2 -10.91 6.74 14.98
C SER A 2 -10.32 8.09 14.58
N ARG A 3 -9.87 8.87 15.57
CA ARG A 3 -9.16 10.13 15.32
C ARG A 3 -7.86 9.96 14.51
N ALA A 4 -7.28 8.76 14.48
CA ALA A 4 -6.06 8.46 13.72
C ALA A 4 -6.24 8.57 12.19
N GLU A 5 -7.49 8.50 11.70
CA GLU A 5 -7.85 8.63 10.29
C GLU A 5 -8.00 10.08 9.83
N LEU A 6 -7.75 11.08 10.70
CA LEU A 6 -7.89 12.51 10.38
C LEU A 6 -6.74 13.03 9.52
N ASP A 7 -7.09 13.75 8.46
CA ASP A 7 -6.15 14.59 7.72
C ASP A 7 -6.05 15.97 8.39
N GLU A 8 -5.14 16.09 9.36
CA GLU A 8 -4.99 17.29 10.20
C GLU A 8 -4.53 18.55 9.44
N GLY A 9 -4.00 18.39 8.22
CA GLY A 9 -3.49 19.49 7.40
C GLY A 9 -4.50 20.12 6.45
N ARG A 10 -5.69 19.52 6.29
CA ARG A 10 -6.67 19.95 5.29
C ARG A 10 -7.83 20.74 5.93
N PRO A 11 -8.06 22.01 5.55
CA PRO A 11 -9.18 22.78 6.07
C PRO A 11 -10.52 22.17 5.62
N LEU A 12 -11.50 22.17 6.53
CA LEU A 12 -12.87 21.76 6.20
C LEU A 12 -13.53 22.77 5.26
N PRO A 13 -14.40 22.31 4.34
CA PRO A 13 -15.15 23.21 3.48
C PRO A 13 -16.20 23.99 4.29
N ASP A 14 -16.53 25.20 3.83
CA ASP A 14 -17.69 25.93 4.35
C ASP A 14 -18.97 25.11 4.08
N PRO A 15 -19.92 24.98 5.02
CA PRO A 15 -21.14 24.20 4.78
C PRO A 15 -21.97 24.68 3.58
N ARG A 16 -21.81 25.94 3.14
CA ARG A 16 -22.46 26.52 1.97
C ARG A 16 -21.68 26.33 0.67
N ASP A 17 -20.52 25.69 0.73
CA ASP A 17 -19.69 25.42 -0.44
C ASP A 17 -20.44 24.49 -1.43
N PRO A 18 -20.63 24.92 -2.69
CA PRO A 18 -21.24 24.07 -3.71
C PRO A 18 -20.41 22.83 -4.04
N GLY A 19 -19.09 22.87 -3.84
CA GLY A 19 -18.18 21.75 -4.07
C GLY A 19 -18.42 20.54 -3.15
N ILE A 20 -19.26 20.68 -2.11
CA ILE A 20 -19.73 19.54 -1.31
C ILE A 20 -20.59 18.58 -2.14
N ASP A 21 -21.34 19.08 -3.12
CA ASP A 21 -22.20 18.22 -3.95
C ASP A 21 -21.36 17.28 -4.82
N ASP A 22 -20.18 17.71 -5.26
CA ASP A 22 -19.25 16.90 -6.07
C ASP A 22 -18.66 15.72 -5.31
N LEU A 23 -18.71 15.74 -3.97
CA LEU A 23 -18.19 14.66 -3.13
C LEU A 23 -19.13 13.45 -3.09
N PHE A 24 -20.42 13.62 -3.39
CA PHE A 24 -21.43 12.61 -3.08
C PHE A 24 -22.32 12.28 -4.26
N GLY A 25 -22.70 11.00 -4.36
CA GLY A 25 -23.59 10.53 -5.43
C GLY A 25 -25.06 10.94 -5.24
N SER A 26 -25.40 11.64 -4.15
CA SER A 26 -26.76 12.11 -3.91
C SER A 26 -26.82 13.42 -3.14
N ARG A 27 -27.77 14.28 -3.54
CA ARG A 27 -28.08 15.56 -2.88
C ARG A 27 -28.44 15.40 -1.40
N GLU A 28 -29.05 14.27 -1.04
CA GLU A 28 -29.38 13.93 0.34
C GLU A 28 -28.13 13.65 1.19
N THR A 29 -27.12 12.97 0.62
CA THR A 29 -25.85 12.73 1.31
C THR A 29 -25.07 14.03 1.46
N ALA A 30 -25.03 14.87 0.41
CA ALA A 30 -24.43 16.19 0.49
C ALA A 30 -25.08 17.05 1.58
N GLU A 31 -26.41 17.06 1.67
CA GLU A 31 -27.13 17.76 2.75
C GLU A 31 -26.84 17.19 4.15
N ALA A 32 -26.65 15.87 4.27
CA ALA A 32 -26.22 15.26 5.52
C ALA A 32 -24.82 15.74 5.94
N ALA A 33 -23.89 15.84 4.99
CA ALA A 33 -22.55 16.37 5.23
C ALA A 33 -22.61 17.85 5.66
N ARG A 34 -23.40 18.68 4.96
CA ARG A 34 -23.61 20.10 5.33
C ARG A 34 -24.16 20.23 6.74
N PHE A 35 -25.17 19.43 7.09
CA PHE A 35 -25.75 19.47 8.43
C PHE A 35 -24.74 19.13 9.51
N LEU A 36 -23.88 18.14 9.28
CA LEU A 36 -22.81 17.78 10.21
C LEU A 36 -21.70 18.85 10.30
N LEU A 37 -21.39 19.53 9.19
CA LEU A 37 -20.44 20.65 9.16
C LEU A 37 -20.98 21.87 9.92
N GLU A 38 -22.25 22.22 9.73
CA GLU A 38 -22.93 23.32 10.44
C GLU A 38 -23.01 23.06 11.95
N ARG A 39 -23.27 21.81 12.33
CA ARG A 39 -23.52 21.39 13.72
C ARG A 39 -22.27 20.82 14.38
N ARG A 40 -21.07 21.24 13.96
CA ARG A 40 -19.81 20.64 14.43
C ARG A 40 -19.56 20.84 15.93
N ASP A 41 -19.95 22.01 16.44
CA ASP A 41 -19.78 22.37 17.85
C ASP A 41 -20.98 21.94 18.72
N ASP A 42 -22.12 21.60 18.10
CA ASP A 42 -23.28 20.98 18.76
C ASP A 42 -23.78 19.77 17.94
N PRO A 43 -23.10 18.61 18.05
CA PRO A 43 -23.32 17.46 17.18
C PRO A 43 -24.77 16.96 17.19
N PRO A 44 -25.40 16.77 16.01
CA PRO A 44 -26.80 16.41 15.93
C PRO A 44 -27.01 14.92 16.20
N THR A 45 -28.21 14.60 16.66
CA THR A 45 -28.76 13.24 16.75
C THR A 45 -29.24 12.75 15.39
N MET A 46 -29.53 11.45 15.31
CA MET A 46 -30.15 10.88 14.11
C MET A 46 -31.58 11.40 13.89
N ALA A 47 -32.32 11.66 14.97
CA ALA A 47 -33.67 12.21 14.90
C ALA A 47 -33.68 13.62 14.30
N GLU A 48 -32.74 14.47 14.69
CA GLU A 48 -32.57 15.81 14.12
C GLU A 48 -32.22 15.76 12.62
N TRP A 49 -31.40 14.79 12.21
CA TRP A 49 -31.14 14.55 10.79
C TRP A 49 -32.42 14.17 10.03
N LEU A 50 -33.22 13.23 10.55
CA LEU A 50 -34.48 12.84 9.92
C LEU A 50 -35.44 14.02 9.78
N ALA A 51 -35.54 14.86 10.81
CA ALA A 51 -36.35 16.08 10.80
C ALA A 51 -35.86 17.11 9.76
N ARG A 52 -34.54 17.28 9.61
CA ARG A 52 -33.96 18.13 8.55
C ARG A 52 -34.26 17.56 7.17
N SER A 53 -34.06 16.26 6.98
CA SER A 53 -34.30 15.58 5.71
C SER A 53 -35.77 15.72 5.26
N GLN A 54 -36.73 15.56 6.19
CA GLN A 54 -38.15 15.78 5.92
C GLN A 54 -38.43 17.23 5.48
N ARG A 55 -37.84 18.23 6.15
CA ARG A 55 -38.03 19.65 5.80
C ARG A 55 -37.44 20.00 4.43
N VAL A 56 -36.27 19.49 4.10
CA VAL A 56 -35.54 19.85 2.86
C VAL A 56 -36.04 19.07 1.64
N PHE A 57 -36.39 17.78 1.82
CA PHE A 57 -36.70 16.88 0.71
C PHE A 57 -38.16 16.38 0.70
N GLY A 58 -38.99 16.79 1.67
CA GLY A 58 -40.38 16.37 1.78
C GLY A 58 -40.58 14.90 2.17
N LYS A 59 -39.52 14.18 2.56
CA LYS A 59 -39.56 12.76 2.92
C LYS A 59 -38.62 12.42 4.07
N ALA A 60 -39.09 11.61 5.01
CA ALA A 60 -38.31 11.08 6.12
C ALA A 60 -37.46 9.92 5.58
N ASN A 61 -36.15 10.12 5.50
CA ASN A 61 -35.26 9.23 4.78
C ASN A 61 -35.08 7.87 5.49
N VAL A 62 -35.52 6.78 4.86
CA VAL A 62 -35.39 5.38 5.34
C VAL A 62 -33.93 4.89 5.32
N HIS A 63 -33.00 5.64 4.71
CA HIS A 63 -31.61 5.23 4.51
C HIS A 63 -30.59 6.11 5.24
N SER A 64 -30.96 6.69 6.38
CA SER A 64 -30.08 7.57 7.17
C SER A 64 -28.71 6.97 7.49
N GLN A 65 -28.65 5.68 7.85
CA GLN A 65 -27.38 4.99 8.07
C GLN A 65 -26.54 4.84 6.79
N ARG A 66 -27.16 4.67 5.62
CA ARG A 66 -26.44 4.61 4.34
C ARG A 66 -25.81 5.96 4.01
N ARG A 67 -26.56 7.05 4.21
CA ARG A 67 -26.06 8.42 4.02
C ARG A 67 -24.89 8.70 4.95
N LEU A 68 -25.00 8.35 6.23
CA LEU A 68 -23.90 8.48 7.18
C LEU A 68 -22.66 7.66 6.78
N ARG A 69 -22.83 6.44 6.26
CA ARG A 69 -21.71 5.64 5.74
C ARG A 69 -21.01 6.32 4.56
N GLU A 70 -21.77 6.93 3.66
CA GLU A 70 -21.24 7.65 2.52
C GLU A 70 -20.50 8.93 2.95
N VAL A 71 -21.04 9.71 3.90
CA VAL A 71 -20.32 10.85 4.51
C VAL A 71 -19.00 10.39 5.14
N ARG A 72 -19.00 9.25 5.84
CA ARG A 72 -17.80 8.65 6.45
C ARG A 72 -16.74 8.18 5.46
N SER A 73 -17.05 8.10 4.17
CA SER A 73 -16.05 7.79 3.14
C SER A 73 -15.15 8.99 2.82
N HIS A 74 -15.60 10.22 3.11
CA HIS A 74 -14.83 11.46 2.89
C HIS A 74 -14.41 12.16 4.19
N PHE A 75 -15.19 12.00 5.27
CA PHE A 75 -14.97 12.71 6.54
C PHE A 75 -14.85 11.74 7.72
N VAL A 76 -14.10 12.14 8.74
CA VAL A 76 -14.11 11.45 10.03
C VAL A 76 -15.31 11.91 10.85
N VAL A 77 -16.29 11.01 11.01
CA VAL A 77 -17.51 11.26 11.82
C VAL A 77 -17.61 10.26 12.97
N LEU A 78 -17.44 10.74 14.20
CA LEU A 78 -17.58 9.94 15.42
C LEU A 78 -19.05 9.79 15.80
N SER A 79 -19.41 8.61 16.28
CA SER A 79 -20.68 8.38 17.00
C SER A 79 -20.38 8.37 18.48
N ILE A 80 -20.97 9.31 19.22
CA ILE A 80 -20.70 9.52 20.64
C ILE A 80 -22.03 9.46 21.39
N ARG A 81 -22.05 8.86 22.58
CA ARG A 81 -23.18 8.98 23.52
C ARG A 81 -23.06 10.33 24.23
N ARG A 82 -24.04 11.22 24.02
CA ARG A 82 -24.07 12.54 24.65
C ARG A 82 -24.29 12.39 26.15
N THR A 83 -23.46 13.08 26.93
CA THR A 83 -23.58 13.10 28.39
C THR A 83 -24.85 13.84 28.79
N GLY A 84 -25.66 13.26 29.67
CA GLY A 84 -26.95 13.82 30.09
C GLY A 84 -28.10 12.91 29.70
N ASP A 85 -28.59 13.04 28.46
CA ASP A 85 -29.71 12.24 27.92
C ASP A 85 -29.29 10.87 27.38
N GLY A 86 -27.98 10.66 27.17
CA GLY A 86 -27.46 9.44 26.60
C GLY A 86 -27.75 9.30 25.11
N GLU A 87 -28.23 10.31 24.39
CA GLU A 87 -28.55 10.16 22.97
C GLU A 87 -27.30 9.94 22.11
N TRP A 88 -27.45 9.24 20.98
CA TRP A 88 -26.35 9.12 20.01
C TRP A 88 -26.26 10.38 19.15
N VAL A 89 -25.11 11.04 19.24
CA VAL A 89 -24.77 12.21 18.42
C VAL A 89 -23.62 11.92 17.47
N TYR A 90 -23.56 12.65 16.36
CA TYR A 90 -22.63 12.40 15.26
C TYR A 90 -21.75 13.62 15.03
N GLN A 91 -20.49 13.56 15.48
CA GLN A 91 -19.55 14.68 15.39
C GLN A 91 -18.61 14.51 14.21
N LEU A 92 -18.66 15.45 13.25
CA LEU A 92 -17.69 15.54 12.16
C LEU A 92 -16.45 16.28 12.65
N LEU A 93 -15.30 15.61 12.61
CA LEU A 93 -14.04 16.16 13.13
C LEU A 93 -13.18 16.83 12.06
N GLY A 94 -13.15 16.26 10.85
CA GLY A 94 -12.23 16.67 9.80
C GLY A 94 -12.35 15.79 8.56
N TRP A 95 -11.54 16.08 7.55
CA TRP A 95 -11.37 15.18 6.40
C TRP A 95 -10.83 13.84 6.87
N LYS A 96 -11.33 12.77 6.26
CA LYS A 96 -10.68 11.47 6.34
C LYS A 96 -9.44 11.54 5.47
N LYS A 97 -8.29 11.07 5.97
CA LYS A 97 -7.11 10.81 5.13
C LYS A 97 -7.59 10.06 3.90
N ALA A 98 -7.22 10.55 2.71
CA ALA A 98 -7.57 9.86 1.48
C ALA A 98 -7.15 8.39 1.67
N ALA A 99 -8.13 7.48 1.63
CA ALA A 99 -7.78 6.09 1.43
C ALA A 99 -6.95 6.08 0.14
N ALA A 100 -5.80 5.41 0.14
CA ALA A 100 -5.10 5.11 -1.11
C ALA A 100 -6.18 4.66 -2.09
N SER A 101 -6.28 5.37 -3.22
CA SER A 101 -7.37 5.26 -4.18
C SER A 101 -7.50 3.78 -4.57
N GLY A 102 -8.38 3.06 -3.89
CA GLY A 102 -8.62 1.66 -4.14
C GLY A 102 -9.35 1.54 -5.45
N VAL A 103 -8.61 1.42 -6.55
CA VAL A 103 -9.22 1.08 -7.83
C VAL A 103 -9.87 -0.28 -7.61
N LYS A 104 -11.21 -0.31 -7.61
CA LYS A 104 -11.94 -1.56 -7.40
C LYS A 104 -11.45 -2.58 -8.43
N ILE A 105 -10.89 -3.69 -7.94
CA ILE A 105 -10.47 -4.81 -8.79
C ILE A 105 -11.72 -5.30 -9.54
N SER A 106 -11.72 -5.17 -10.87
CA SER A 106 -12.89 -5.52 -11.68
C SER A 106 -13.24 -7.01 -11.54
N PRO A 107 -14.52 -7.42 -11.64
CA PRO A 107 -14.90 -8.83 -11.57
C PRO A 107 -14.16 -9.72 -12.58
N ARG A 108 -13.86 -9.18 -13.77
CA ARG A 108 -13.04 -9.84 -14.79
C ARG A 108 -11.63 -10.11 -14.26
N LEU A 109 -10.96 -9.09 -13.73
CA LEU A 109 -9.61 -9.22 -13.20
C LEU A 109 -9.56 -10.15 -11.97
N GLN A 110 -10.61 -10.13 -11.13
CA GLN A 110 -10.74 -11.08 -10.02
C GLN A 110 -10.82 -12.53 -10.52
N ALA A 111 -11.66 -12.79 -11.52
CA ALA A 111 -11.79 -14.11 -12.12
C ALA A 111 -10.47 -14.57 -12.76
N GLU A 112 -9.75 -13.67 -13.44
CA GLU A 112 -8.44 -13.95 -14.04
C GLU A 112 -7.40 -14.35 -12.99
N VAL A 113 -7.29 -13.57 -11.90
CA VAL A 113 -6.37 -13.85 -10.78
C VAL A 113 -6.66 -15.22 -10.18
N PHE A 114 -7.91 -15.52 -9.81
CA PHE A 114 -8.26 -16.83 -9.25
C PHE A 114 -8.07 -18.00 -10.22
N SER A 115 -8.25 -17.77 -11.52
CA SER A 115 -8.11 -18.82 -12.53
C SER A 115 -6.65 -19.17 -12.79
N GLN A 116 -5.75 -18.19 -12.82
CA GLN A 116 -4.34 -18.40 -13.17
C GLN A 116 -3.42 -18.56 -11.95
N LYS A 117 -3.67 -17.83 -10.85
CA LYS A 117 -2.88 -17.92 -9.61
C LYS A 117 -3.45 -18.94 -8.61
N GLY A 118 -4.63 -19.47 -8.89
CA GLY A 118 -5.29 -20.50 -8.11
C GLY A 118 -6.25 -19.95 -7.05
N ARG A 119 -7.08 -20.85 -6.50
CA ARG A 119 -8.07 -20.55 -5.45
C ARG A 119 -7.58 -21.03 -4.10
N PHE A 120 -6.42 -20.54 -3.69
CA PHE A 120 -5.81 -20.82 -2.39
C PHE A 120 -4.95 -19.62 -1.98
N CYS A 121 -4.74 -19.43 -0.69
CA CYS A 121 -3.85 -18.38 -0.17
C CYS A 121 -2.42 -18.61 -0.67
N GLN A 122 -1.80 -17.60 -1.30
CA GLN A 122 -0.41 -17.70 -1.76
C GLN A 122 0.61 -17.83 -0.63
N MET A 123 0.26 -17.44 0.61
CA MET A 123 1.16 -17.54 1.75
C MET A 123 1.08 -18.89 2.48
N CYS A 124 -0.12 -19.44 2.71
CA CYS A 124 -0.30 -20.67 3.49
C CYS A 124 -0.98 -21.84 2.76
N GLY A 125 -1.42 -21.64 1.52
CA GLY A 125 -2.06 -22.69 0.70
C GLY A 125 -3.50 -23.03 1.10
N ILE A 126 -4.09 -22.37 2.10
CA ILE A 126 -5.48 -22.67 2.52
C ILE A 126 -6.47 -22.34 1.40
N GLY A 127 -7.43 -23.25 1.17
CA GLY A 127 -8.48 -23.11 0.16
C GLY A 127 -9.75 -22.45 0.69
N PRO A 128 -10.73 -22.17 -0.21
CA PRO A 128 -12.00 -21.54 0.13
C PRO A 128 -12.92 -22.41 0.99
N ASP A 129 -12.64 -23.70 1.12
CA ASP A 129 -13.34 -24.64 1.98
C ASP A 129 -13.11 -24.35 3.48
N ARG A 130 -11.97 -23.72 3.81
CA ARG A 130 -11.54 -23.48 5.19
C ARG A 130 -11.33 -22.02 5.54
N ALA A 131 -11.14 -21.14 4.57
CA ALA A 131 -10.97 -19.71 4.82
C ALA A 131 -11.56 -18.85 3.70
N ARG A 132 -12.01 -17.64 4.06
CA ARG A 132 -12.40 -16.64 3.07
C ARG A 132 -11.16 -16.12 2.36
N LEU A 133 -11.14 -16.24 1.03
CA LEU A 133 -10.11 -15.65 0.19
C LEU A 133 -10.48 -14.23 -0.26
N GLN A 134 -9.48 -13.37 -0.31
CA GLN A 134 -9.53 -12.01 -0.82
C GLN A 134 -8.41 -11.85 -1.86
N ILE A 135 -8.56 -10.91 -2.78
CA ILE A 135 -7.49 -10.54 -3.71
C ILE A 135 -6.91 -9.23 -3.20
N ASP A 136 -5.59 -9.21 -3.03
CA ASP A 136 -4.84 -8.08 -2.51
C ASP A 136 -3.63 -7.78 -3.40
N HIS A 137 -3.06 -6.58 -3.28
CA HIS A 137 -1.93 -6.17 -4.10
C HIS A 137 -0.60 -6.59 -3.49
N ILE A 138 0.27 -7.32 -4.20
CA ILE A 138 1.61 -7.72 -3.75
C ILE A 138 2.38 -6.48 -3.24
N VAL A 139 2.45 -5.44 -4.08
CA VAL A 139 2.91 -4.10 -3.72
C VAL A 139 1.69 -3.24 -3.41
N PRO A 140 1.60 -2.64 -2.20
CA PRO A 140 0.48 -1.78 -1.83
C PRO A 140 0.28 -0.59 -2.76
N GLU A 141 -0.98 -0.19 -2.98
CA GLU A 141 -1.32 1.03 -3.72
C GLU A 141 -0.70 2.29 -3.10
N SER A 142 -0.59 2.33 -1.76
CA SER A 142 0.06 3.44 -1.04
C SER A 142 1.53 3.65 -1.44
N TRP A 143 2.18 2.63 -1.99
CA TRP A 143 3.57 2.69 -2.46
C TRP A 143 3.67 2.73 -3.99
N GLY A 144 2.56 3.01 -4.68
CA GLY A 144 2.50 3.08 -6.15
C GLY A 144 2.21 1.73 -6.83
N GLY A 145 1.81 0.71 -6.07
CA GLY A 145 1.36 -0.57 -6.62
C GLY A 145 0.14 -0.40 -7.52
N LYS A 146 0.17 -1.00 -8.72
CA LYS A 146 -0.91 -0.91 -9.70
C LYS A 146 -1.93 -2.03 -9.52
N THR A 147 -3.19 -1.76 -9.83
CA THR A 147 -4.26 -2.75 -9.88
C THR A 147 -4.22 -3.53 -11.20
N GLU A 148 -3.25 -4.43 -11.32
CA GLU A 148 -3.00 -5.23 -12.52
C GLU A 148 -2.66 -6.68 -12.14
N PHE A 149 -2.94 -7.64 -13.03
CA PHE A 149 -2.81 -9.08 -12.75
C PHE A 149 -1.46 -9.46 -12.13
N ALA A 150 -0.36 -8.86 -12.62
CA ALA A 150 0.99 -9.12 -12.12
C ALA A 150 1.13 -8.80 -10.63
N ASN A 151 0.52 -7.70 -10.18
CA ASN A 151 0.60 -7.18 -8.82
C ASN A 151 -0.53 -7.65 -7.90
N LEU A 152 -1.41 -8.58 -8.34
CA LEU A 152 -2.52 -9.05 -7.51
C LEU A 152 -2.33 -10.51 -7.08
N GLU A 153 -2.67 -10.86 -5.85
CA GLU A 153 -2.56 -12.22 -5.34
C GLU A 153 -3.76 -12.64 -4.47
N PRO A 154 -4.17 -13.92 -4.50
CA PRO A 154 -5.13 -14.46 -3.55
C PRO A 154 -4.52 -14.69 -2.16
N LEU A 155 -5.15 -14.15 -1.12
CA LEU A 155 -4.78 -14.37 0.29
C LEU A 155 -6.00 -14.75 1.13
N CYS A 156 -5.80 -15.52 2.20
CA CYS A 156 -6.84 -15.68 3.22
C CYS A 156 -6.93 -14.41 4.08
N GLU A 157 -8.08 -14.20 4.70
CA GLU A 157 -8.33 -13.01 5.54
C GLU A 157 -7.25 -12.76 6.60
N GLU A 158 -6.78 -13.83 7.27
CA GLU A 158 -5.71 -13.76 8.27
C GLU A 158 -4.39 -13.22 7.69
N HIS A 159 -3.91 -13.82 6.60
CA HIS A 159 -2.67 -13.40 5.95
C HIS A 159 -2.79 -12.03 5.28
N ASN A 160 -3.98 -11.71 4.75
CA ASN A 160 -4.26 -10.38 4.22
C ASN A 160 -4.14 -9.31 5.32
N HIS A 161 -4.77 -9.52 6.48
CA HIS A 161 -4.64 -8.60 7.62
C HIS A 161 -3.19 -8.53 8.13
N GLY A 162 -2.49 -9.67 8.22
CA GLY A 162 -1.09 -9.71 8.61
C GLY A 162 -0.18 -8.92 7.66
N LYS A 163 -0.39 -9.06 6.36
CA LYS A 163 0.32 -8.31 5.31
C LYS A 163 0.04 -6.81 5.38
N GLN A 164 -1.21 -6.41 5.60
CA GLN A 164 -1.57 -5.01 5.81
C GLN A 164 -0.89 -4.43 7.05
N ALA A 165 -0.89 -5.16 8.17
CA ALA A 165 -0.21 -4.74 9.40
C ALA A 165 1.31 -4.61 9.20
N PHE A 166 1.92 -5.56 8.49
CA PHE A 166 3.33 -5.50 8.11
C PHE A 166 3.65 -4.26 7.29
N PHE A 167 2.88 -3.96 6.23
CA PHE A 167 3.13 -2.77 5.43
C PHE A 167 2.89 -1.47 6.18
N ALA A 168 1.86 -1.41 7.04
CA ALA A 168 1.64 -0.26 7.90
C ALA A 168 2.83 -0.01 8.86
N SER A 169 3.51 -1.07 9.32
CA SER A 169 4.74 -0.93 10.13
C SER A 169 5.91 -0.29 9.38
N LEU A 170 5.81 -0.22 8.04
CA LEU A 170 6.82 0.31 7.14
C LEU A 170 6.42 1.66 6.54
N ASP A 171 5.31 2.27 6.96
CA ASP A 171 4.82 3.54 6.37
C ASP A 171 5.84 4.68 6.47
N GLU A 172 6.67 4.71 7.51
CA GLU A 172 7.78 5.67 7.66
C GLU A 172 8.76 5.60 6.48
N VAL A 173 9.04 4.38 6.00
CA VAL A 173 9.97 4.12 4.89
C VAL A 173 9.24 3.93 3.55
N GLY A 174 7.91 3.97 3.54
CA GLY A 174 7.05 3.76 2.37
C GLY A 174 7.41 4.66 1.17
N PRO A 175 7.62 5.97 1.35
CA PRO A 175 8.03 6.85 0.25
C PRO A 175 9.37 6.44 -0.40
N ALA A 176 10.33 5.93 0.38
CA ALA A 176 11.59 5.42 -0.13
C ALA A 176 11.38 4.13 -0.95
N ILE A 177 10.55 3.23 -0.45
CA ILE A 177 10.18 2.00 -1.15
C ILE A 177 9.46 2.32 -2.47
N GLY A 178 8.54 3.30 -2.47
CA GLY A 178 7.85 3.76 -3.67
C GLY A 178 8.80 4.32 -4.74
N ARG A 179 9.82 5.11 -4.33
CA ARG A 179 10.86 5.58 -5.26
C ARG A 179 11.67 4.43 -5.84
N ALA A 180 12.03 3.45 -5.02
CA ALA A 180 12.73 2.27 -5.49
C ALA A 180 11.90 1.49 -6.52
N LEU A 181 10.63 1.22 -6.22
CA LEU A 181 9.69 0.52 -7.10
C LEU A 181 9.45 1.21 -8.45
N ALA A 182 9.61 2.53 -8.51
CA ALA A 182 9.50 3.30 -9.76
C ALA A 182 10.61 2.97 -10.78
N ARG A 183 11.70 2.31 -10.37
CA ARG A 183 12.75 1.87 -11.30
C ARG A 183 12.26 0.73 -12.20
N THR A 184 12.84 0.65 -13.38
CA THR A 184 12.36 -0.25 -14.44
C THR A 184 12.84 -1.69 -14.27
N ASN A 185 13.99 -1.91 -13.63
CA ASN A 185 14.65 -3.20 -13.53
C ASN A 185 15.01 -3.56 -12.08
N PRO A 186 15.08 -4.86 -11.73
CA PRO A 186 15.21 -5.30 -10.35
C PRO A 186 16.51 -4.85 -9.67
N TRP A 187 17.63 -4.70 -10.42
CA TRP A 187 18.89 -4.21 -9.84
C TRP A 187 18.75 -2.78 -9.33
N GLU A 188 18.18 -1.90 -10.14
CA GLU A 188 18.00 -0.51 -9.77
C GLU A 188 16.98 -0.35 -8.65
N ARG A 189 15.89 -1.15 -8.64
CA ARG A 189 14.96 -1.18 -7.50
C ARG A 189 15.66 -1.54 -6.20
N ILE A 190 16.46 -2.60 -6.20
CA ILE A 190 17.23 -3.04 -5.02
C ILE A 190 18.26 -1.98 -4.62
N GLY A 191 19.00 -1.41 -5.58
CA GLY A 191 20.02 -0.40 -5.28
C GLY A 191 19.45 0.88 -4.68
N GLU A 192 18.33 1.38 -5.21
CA GLU A 192 17.67 2.58 -4.68
C GLU A 192 17.06 2.33 -3.28
N LEU A 193 16.55 1.12 -3.03
CA LEU A 193 16.12 0.73 -1.69
C LEU A 193 17.30 0.78 -0.71
N LEU A 194 18.45 0.20 -1.09
CA LEU A 194 19.67 0.19 -0.27
C LEU A 194 20.19 1.61 0.01
N ILE A 195 20.18 2.48 -1.00
CA ILE A 195 20.56 3.90 -0.84
C ILE A 195 19.66 4.56 0.18
N ALA A 196 18.35 4.44 0.03
CA ALA A 196 17.42 5.11 0.93
C ALA A 196 17.56 4.63 2.38
N PHE A 197 17.75 3.33 2.61
CA PHE A 197 17.98 2.78 3.95
C PHE A 197 19.31 3.26 4.56
N SER A 198 20.37 3.34 3.75
CA SER A 198 21.66 3.89 4.17
C SER A 198 21.55 5.36 4.58
N GLU A 199 20.82 6.19 3.81
CA GLU A 199 20.55 7.60 4.14
C GLU A 199 19.77 7.76 5.45
N MET A 200 18.92 6.79 5.80
CA MET A 200 18.21 6.72 7.07
C MET A 200 19.05 6.17 8.23
N GLY A 201 20.30 5.73 7.97
CA GLY A 201 21.15 5.07 8.96
C GLY A 201 20.62 3.71 9.43
N ARG A 202 19.85 3.01 8.57
CA ARG A 202 19.21 1.73 8.89
C ARG A 202 19.70 0.62 7.94
N PRO A 203 19.90 -0.61 8.43
CA PRO A 203 20.14 -1.74 7.54
C PRO A 203 18.83 -2.15 6.83
N THR A 204 18.94 -2.64 5.59
CA THR A 204 17.81 -3.06 4.77
C THR A 204 17.43 -4.52 5.05
N PRO A 205 16.20 -4.83 5.48
CA PRO A 205 15.73 -6.20 5.64
C PRO A 205 15.68 -6.96 4.30
N VAL A 206 16.01 -8.26 4.31
CA VAL A 206 16.01 -9.09 3.09
C VAL A 206 14.61 -9.21 2.47
N GLU A 207 13.56 -9.17 3.30
CA GLU A 207 12.17 -9.26 2.89
C GLU A 207 11.79 -8.07 1.98
N LEU A 208 12.34 -6.88 2.24
CA LEU A 208 12.11 -5.70 1.40
C LEU A 208 12.88 -5.78 0.08
N ILE A 209 14.04 -6.43 0.06
CA ILE A 209 14.79 -6.69 -1.18
C ILE A 209 13.95 -7.58 -2.10
N GLU A 210 13.36 -8.66 -1.54
CA GLU A 210 12.50 -9.57 -2.29
C GLU A 210 11.23 -8.86 -2.78
N LEU A 211 10.63 -8.03 -1.93
CA LEU A 211 9.47 -7.22 -2.29
C LEU A 211 9.76 -6.26 -3.44
N VAL A 212 10.84 -5.46 -3.39
CA VAL A 212 11.09 -4.43 -4.42
C VAL A 212 11.65 -5.02 -5.70
N ALA A 213 12.31 -6.17 -5.66
CA ALA A 213 12.84 -6.79 -6.86
C ALA A 213 11.73 -7.06 -7.88
N GLN A 214 10.60 -7.66 -7.46
CA GLN A 214 9.50 -8.08 -8.33
C GLN A 214 10.00 -8.82 -9.60
N ASP A 215 11.06 -9.63 -9.46
CA ASP A 215 11.71 -10.32 -10.58
C ASP A 215 10.84 -11.52 -10.99
N THR A 216 9.90 -11.30 -11.91
CA THR A 216 9.03 -12.38 -12.41
C THR A 216 9.82 -13.37 -13.29
N HIS A 217 9.44 -14.65 -13.28
CA HIS A 217 10.02 -15.74 -14.09
C HIS A 217 11.46 -16.15 -13.73
N LYS A 218 11.61 -16.96 -12.67
CA LYS A 218 12.89 -17.58 -12.23
C LYS A 218 13.99 -16.56 -11.85
N GLY A 219 13.63 -15.32 -11.58
CA GLY A 219 14.52 -14.32 -11.01
C GLY A 219 14.98 -14.70 -9.60
N ASP A 220 16.24 -14.41 -9.28
CA ASP A 220 16.81 -14.56 -7.93
C ASP A 220 17.18 -13.16 -7.41
N PRO A 221 16.35 -12.52 -6.57
CA PRO A 221 16.67 -11.22 -5.99
C PRO A 221 18.04 -11.18 -5.31
N LYS A 222 18.47 -12.31 -4.71
CA LYS A 222 19.80 -12.43 -4.08
C LYS A 222 20.90 -12.46 -5.13
N LYS A 223 20.65 -12.99 -6.33
CA LYS A 223 21.58 -12.86 -7.47
C LYS A 223 21.73 -11.41 -7.90
N ARG A 224 20.64 -10.66 -8.03
CA ARG A 224 20.67 -9.23 -8.40
C ARG A 224 21.47 -8.42 -7.40
N LEU A 225 21.28 -8.70 -6.12
CA LEU A 225 22.07 -8.13 -5.03
C LEU A 225 23.57 -8.49 -5.12
N ARG A 226 23.90 -9.76 -5.43
CA ARG A 226 25.30 -10.18 -5.68
C ARG A 226 25.89 -9.46 -6.89
N GLU A 227 25.12 -9.23 -7.95
CA GLU A 227 25.56 -8.50 -9.14
C GLU A 227 25.82 -7.01 -8.83
N LEU A 228 25.01 -6.37 -7.99
CA LEU A 228 25.32 -5.03 -7.48
C LEU A 228 26.69 -5.00 -6.78
N ARG A 229 26.98 -5.99 -5.93
CA ARG A 229 28.25 -6.11 -5.20
C ARG A 229 29.44 -6.36 -6.12
N PHE A 230 29.38 -7.43 -6.90
CA PHE A 230 30.55 -7.98 -7.58
C PHE A 230 30.71 -7.52 -9.02
N VAL A 231 29.62 -7.12 -9.69
CA VAL A 231 29.67 -6.65 -11.08
C VAL A 231 29.70 -5.13 -11.12
N LEU A 232 28.81 -4.47 -10.37
CA LEU A 232 28.71 -3.01 -10.35
C LEU A 232 29.61 -2.38 -9.28
N GLY A 233 30.26 -3.18 -8.44
CA GLY A 233 31.29 -2.74 -7.50
C GLY A 233 30.77 -1.96 -6.30
N TRP A 234 29.49 -2.16 -5.92
CA TRP A 234 28.92 -1.58 -4.72
C TRP A 234 29.45 -2.28 -3.48
N ASP A 235 29.66 -1.52 -2.40
CA ASP A 235 30.10 -2.07 -1.12
C ASP A 235 28.87 -2.31 -0.23
N ILE A 236 28.48 -3.57 -0.12
CA ILE A 236 27.30 -4.02 0.62
C ILE A 236 27.70 -5.16 1.55
N THR A 237 27.39 -5.02 2.83
CA THR A 237 27.66 -6.01 3.87
C THR A 237 26.35 -6.68 4.29
N SER A 238 26.39 -7.98 4.56
CA SER A 238 25.22 -8.72 5.07
C SER A 238 25.40 -8.99 6.56
N HIS A 239 24.36 -8.72 7.34
CA HIS A 239 24.29 -9.02 8.76
C HIS A 239 23.28 -10.14 9.00
N ARG A 240 23.54 -10.98 10.00
CA ARG A 240 22.64 -12.06 10.40
C ARG A 240 22.49 -12.06 11.90
N LYS A 241 21.25 -12.04 12.37
CA LYS A 241 20.90 -12.13 13.79
C LYS A 241 19.94 -13.30 13.98
N LYS A 242 20.17 -14.13 15.01
CA LYS A 242 19.26 -15.22 15.37
C LYS A 242 18.55 -14.86 16.67
N THR A 243 17.22 -14.90 16.67
CA THR A 243 16.39 -14.59 17.84
C THR A 243 15.23 -15.58 17.87
N ASP A 244 15.08 -16.32 18.98
CA ASP A 244 14.03 -17.33 19.20
C ASP A 244 13.87 -18.33 18.04
N GLY A 245 15.00 -18.77 17.48
CA GLY A 245 15.03 -19.71 16.36
C GLY A 245 14.81 -19.07 14.97
N VAL A 246 14.33 -17.84 14.91
CA VAL A 246 14.17 -17.06 13.67
C VAL A 246 15.51 -16.42 13.31
N THR A 247 15.90 -16.51 12.03
CA THR A 247 17.10 -15.86 11.52
C THR A 247 16.71 -14.62 10.72
N GLU A 248 17.02 -13.46 11.25
CA GLU A 248 16.90 -12.18 10.58
C GLU A 248 18.16 -11.93 9.74
N VAL A 249 17.98 -11.55 8.47
CA VAL A 249 19.07 -11.20 7.57
C VAL A 249 18.83 -9.78 7.06
N THR A 250 19.83 -8.91 7.25
CA THR A 250 19.78 -7.54 6.78
C THR A 250 21.03 -7.20 5.96
N TYR A 251 20.95 -6.16 5.14
CA TYR A 251 22.04 -5.68 4.31
C TYR A 251 22.31 -4.21 4.58
N GLU A 252 23.58 -3.87 4.77
CA GLU A 252 24.07 -2.52 4.98
C GLU A 252 24.83 -2.08 3.74
N LEU A 253 24.43 -0.95 3.17
CA LEU A 253 25.16 -0.31 2.08
C LEU A 253 26.21 0.64 2.68
N ILE A 254 27.48 0.28 2.49
CA ILE A 254 28.64 1.08 2.92
C ILE A 254 28.96 2.14 1.86
N ARG A 255 28.90 1.77 0.58
CA ARG A 255 29.19 2.69 -0.53
C ARG A 255 28.49 2.27 -1.82
N ALA A 256 27.63 3.14 -2.34
CA ALA A 256 27.07 3.00 -3.68
C ALA A 256 28.07 3.39 -4.78
N ARG A 257 27.84 2.90 -6.01
CA ARG A 257 28.50 3.38 -7.22
C ARG A 257 27.48 4.06 -8.13
N PRO A 258 27.88 5.04 -8.95
CA PRO A 258 26.99 5.63 -9.94
C PRO A 258 26.38 4.57 -10.85
N TRP A 259 25.11 4.74 -11.22
CA TRP A 259 24.46 3.87 -12.19
C TRP A 259 25.17 3.96 -13.55
N PRO A 260 25.40 2.82 -14.24
CA PRO A 260 25.96 2.85 -15.59
C PRO A 260 25.03 3.61 -16.56
N ALA A 261 25.61 4.29 -17.56
CA ALA A 261 24.83 5.03 -18.55
C ALA A 261 23.82 4.16 -19.32
N GLY A 262 24.16 2.88 -19.57
CA GLY A 262 23.27 1.89 -20.21
C GLY A 262 22.33 1.16 -19.24
N GLY A 263 22.32 1.53 -17.95
CA GLY A 263 21.59 0.86 -16.90
C GLY A 263 22.27 -0.40 -16.37
N ALA A 264 21.80 -0.88 -15.21
CA ALA A 264 22.35 -2.08 -14.57
C ALA A 264 22.25 -3.36 -15.43
N PRO A 265 21.16 -3.62 -16.19
CA PRO A 265 21.05 -4.83 -17.02
C PRO A 265 22.12 -4.92 -18.11
N ALA A 266 22.44 -3.80 -18.78
CA ALA A 266 23.50 -3.76 -19.79
C ALA A 266 24.86 -4.01 -19.14
N ALA A 267 25.09 -3.35 -18.00
CA ALA A 267 26.14 -3.60 -17.02
C ALA A 267 26.51 -5.09 -16.88
N VAL A 268 25.50 -5.83 -16.42
CA VAL A 268 25.62 -7.25 -16.11
C VAL A 268 25.79 -8.10 -17.36
N ALA A 269 25.11 -7.75 -18.46
CA ALA A 269 25.22 -8.48 -19.72
C ALA A 269 26.63 -8.35 -20.33
N ASP A 270 27.25 -7.18 -20.27
CA ASP A 270 28.64 -6.95 -20.69
C ASP A 270 29.61 -7.79 -19.85
N TYR A 271 29.49 -7.72 -18.52
CA TYR A 271 30.33 -8.50 -17.61
C TYR A 271 30.26 -10.02 -17.90
N GLU A 272 29.05 -10.55 -18.10
CA GLU A 272 28.86 -11.97 -18.41
C GLU A 272 29.41 -12.36 -19.78
N ARG A 273 29.34 -11.48 -20.79
CA ARG A 273 30.01 -11.70 -22.09
C ARG A 273 31.52 -11.78 -21.94
N ASP A 274 32.11 -10.84 -21.20
CA ASP A 274 33.56 -10.78 -21.00
C ASP A 274 34.06 -11.97 -20.17
N ARG A 275 33.31 -12.36 -19.14
CA ARG A 275 33.59 -13.56 -18.35
C ARG A 275 33.64 -14.81 -19.22
N LYS A 276 32.67 -14.98 -20.13
CA LYS A 276 32.65 -16.12 -21.07
C LYS A 276 33.84 -16.09 -22.03
N ARG A 277 34.21 -14.91 -22.53
CA ARG A 277 35.39 -14.74 -23.41
C ARG A 277 36.69 -15.13 -22.69
N ARG A 278 36.89 -14.66 -21.46
CA ARG A 278 38.07 -15.02 -20.64
C ARG A 278 38.14 -16.53 -20.42
N LYS A 279 37.04 -17.14 -20.00
CA LYS A 279 36.97 -18.59 -19.79
C LYS A 279 37.29 -19.38 -21.07
N ALA A 280 36.75 -18.96 -22.21
CA ALA A 280 37.02 -19.62 -23.48
C ALA A 280 38.48 -19.44 -23.96
N ALA A 281 39.16 -18.37 -23.56
CA ALA A 281 40.59 -18.20 -23.81
C ALA A 281 41.44 -19.10 -22.91
N GLU A 282 41.11 -19.16 -21.61
CA GLU A 282 41.74 -20.08 -20.66
C GLU A 282 41.61 -21.54 -21.11
N ASP A 283 40.40 -21.98 -21.48
CA ASP A 283 40.15 -23.35 -21.94
C ASP A 283 40.92 -23.71 -23.24
N ARG A 284 41.35 -22.72 -24.02
CA ARG A 284 42.17 -22.91 -25.24
C ARG A 284 43.67 -22.95 -24.97
N ASP A 285 44.14 -22.32 -23.91
CA ASP A 285 45.56 -22.31 -23.54
C ASP A 285 45.96 -23.58 -22.74
N PHE A 286 44.99 -24.31 -22.19
CA PHE A 286 45.20 -25.55 -21.41
C PHE A 286 44.80 -26.84 -22.15
N GLY A 287 44.39 -26.77 -23.42
CA GLY A 287 44.01 -27.92 -24.26
C GLY A 287 44.95 -28.14 -25.43
#